data_AF-F4N405-F1
#
_entry.id   AF-F4N405-F1
#
_cell.length_a   1.000
_cell.length_b   1.000
_cell.length_c   1.000
_cell.angle_alpha   90.00
_cell.angle_beta   90.00
_cell.angle_gamma   90.00
#
_symmetry.space_group_name_H-M   'P 1'
#
loop_
_entity.id
_entity.type
_entity.pdbx_description
1 polymer ?
#
loop_
_entity_poly.entity_id
_entity_poly.type
_entity_poly.pdbx_seq_one_letter_code
_entity_poly.pdbx_strand_id
1 'polypeptide(L)'
;MGAARNTSANNERSSERYQLGGRTRYNLTDRNYLFGQASWLSDRYNGFDSRSVLTTGYGRQIMTTPLHNLRVEFGPGVRHDEFYEGGRATKALAYAGGNYTYQLTDNTVFSEGVSALANEETTLNSETALNVAINKSFALRLAYVATYNTKPPASAPKNTDTTTSVTLVYGL
;
A
#
# COMPACT_ATOMS: atom_id res chain seq x y z
N MET A 1 -8.94 -4.98 9.31
CA MET A 1 -9.47 -4.36 8.09
C MET A 1 -8.94 -5.17 6.91
N GLY A 2 -9.69 -6.19 6.47
CA GLY A 2 -9.39 -6.90 5.23
C GLY A 2 -9.99 -6.11 4.07
N ALA A 3 -9.18 -5.75 3.08
CA ALA A 3 -9.67 -5.12 1.86
C ALA A 3 -9.82 -6.22 0.80
N ALA A 4 -11.03 -6.73 0.62
CA ALA A 4 -11.38 -7.50 -0.55
C ALA A 4 -11.76 -6.50 -1.65
N ARG A 5 -10.90 -6.36 -2.68
CA ARG A 5 -11.26 -5.63 -3.89
C ARG A 5 -11.64 -6.64 -4.96
N ASN A 6 -12.93 -6.74 -5.26
CA ASN A 6 -13.42 -7.50 -6.39
C ASN A 6 -13.56 -6.54 -7.57
N THR A 7 -12.80 -6.75 -8.64
CA THR A 7 -12.89 -5.97 -9.87
C THR A 7 -13.29 -6.92 -10.99
N SER A 8 -14.58 -6.99 -11.28
CA SER A 8 -15.10 -7.73 -12.43
C SER A 8 -15.14 -6.80 -13.65
N ALA A 9 -14.25 -7.02 -14.61
CA ALA A 9 -14.35 -6.40 -15.93
C ALA A 9 -15.09 -7.36 -16.84
N ASN A 10 -16.33 -7.03 -17.19
CA ASN A 10 -17.15 -7.88 -18.06
C ASN A 10 -16.88 -7.54 -19.53
N ASN A 11 -16.58 -8.59 -20.31
CA ASN A 11 -16.70 -8.69 -21.76
C ASN A 11 -15.59 -8.10 -22.67
N GLU A 12 -14.44 -8.78 -22.70
CA GLU A 12 -13.76 -9.38 -23.88
C GLU A 12 -12.28 -9.62 -23.50
N ARG A 13 -11.89 -10.90 -23.38
CA ARG A 13 -10.55 -11.37 -22.93
C ARG A 13 -10.28 -11.16 -21.42
N SER A 14 -10.95 -11.97 -20.60
CA SER A 14 -10.99 -11.89 -19.13
C SER A 14 -9.60 -12.13 -18.49
N SER A 15 -8.99 -11.07 -17.95
CA SER A 15 -7.89 -11.18 -16.99
C SER A 15 -8.49 -11.30 -15.59
N GLU A 16 -8.64 -12.55 -15.13
CA GLU A 16 -9.15 -12.85 -13.79
C GLU A 16 -8.04 -12.62 -12.76
N ARG A 17 -8.15 -11.52 -12.02
CA ARG A 17 -7.22 -11.17 -10.93
C ARG A 17 -7.90 -11.42 -9.59
N TYR A 18 -7.44 -12.44 -8.88
CA TYR A 18 -7.86 -12.73 -7.52
C TYR A 18 -6.86 -12.10 -6.54
N GLN A 19 -7.35 -11.23 -5.66
CA GLN A 19 -6.55 -10.64 -4.59
C GLN A 19 -7.19 -10.94 -3.24
N LEU A 20 -6.46 -11.66 -2.40
CA LEU A 20 -6.78 -11.90 -1.00
C LEU A 20 -5.75 -11.18 -0.13
N GLY A 21 -6.21 -10.49 0.91
CA GLY A 21 -5.33 -9.73 1.79
C GLY A 21 -5.87 -9.68 3.20
N GLY A 22 -5.08 -10.15 4.17
CA GLY A 22 -5.33 -10.03 5.59
C GLY A 22 -4.27 -9.14 6.23
N ARG A 23 -4.71 -8.14 7.01
CA ARG A 23 -3.83 -7.36 7.90
C ARG A 23 -4.33 -7.47 9.33
N THR A 24 -3.50 -8.06 10.18
CA THR A 24 -3.67 -8.16 11.62
C THR A 24 -2.80 -7.10 12.28
N ARG A 25 -3.33 -6.43 13.29
CA ARG A 25 -2.59 -5.47 14.11
C ARG A 25 -2.86 -5.80 15.57
N TYR A 26 -1.80 -5.90 16.35
CA TYR A 26 -1.84 -6.16 17.78
C TYR A 26 -1.24 -4.97 18.53
N ASN A 27 -2.06 -4.23 19.27
CA ASN A 27 -1.58 -3.10 20.07
C ASN A 27 -0.92 -3.62 21.34
N LEU A 28 0.38 -3.38 21.50
CA LEU A 28 1.11 -3.69 22.72
C LEU A 28 0.92 -2.60 23.78
N THR A 29 0.81 -1.35 23.34
CA THR A 29 0.65 -0.14 24.18
C THR A 29 -0.11 0.91 23.37
N ASP A 30 -0.51 2.03 23.99
CA ASP A 30 -1.15 3.16 23.30
C ASP A 30 -0.34 3.71 22.11
N ARG A 31 0.99 3.55 22.17
CA ARG A 31 1.92 4.05 21.14
C ARG A 31 2.58 2.96 20.32
N ASN A 32 2.48 1.69 20.70
CA ASN A 32 3.27 0.62 20.10
C ASN A 32 2.35 -0.52 19.64
N TYR A 33 2.54 -0.99 18.42
CA TYR A 33 1.75 -2.08 17.87
C TYR A 33 2.61 -2.99 17.01
N LEU A 34 2.29 -4.27 16.99
CA LEU A 34 2.79 -5.20 16.00
C LEU A 34 1.79 -5.29 14.87
N PHE A 35 2.28 -5.50 13.66
CA PHE A 35 1.43 -5.79 12.51
C PHE A 35 1.93 -7.04 11.80
N GLY A 36 0.98 -7.78 11.25
CA GLY A 36 1.19 -8.87 10.33
C GLY A 36 0.26 -8.68 9.15
N GLN A 37 0.79 -8.70 7.94
CA GLN A 37 0.05 -8.58 6.71
C GLN A 37 0.41 -9.75 5.81
N ALA A 38 -0.58 -10.47 5.34
CA ALA A 38 -0.43 -11.47 4.31
C ALA A 38 -1.33 -11.08 3.14
N SER A 39 -0.80 -11.06 1.93
CA SER A 39 -1.59 -10.92 0.72
C SER A 39 -1.19 -11.96 -0.30
N TRP A 40 -2.19 -12.54 -0.94
CA TRP A 40 -2.05 -13.48 -2.02
C TRP A 40 -2.75 -12.91 -3.25
N LEU A 41 -2.02 -12.83 -4.35
CA LEU A 41 -2.51 -12.41 -5.65
C LEU A 41 -2.34 -13.57 -6.63
N SER A 42 -3.38 -13.91 -7.35
CA SER A 42 -3.28 -14.76 -8.54
C SER A 42 -3.81 -13.99 -9.74
N ASP A 43 -2.97 -13.89 -10.78
CA ASP A 43 -3.26 -13.17 -12.02
C ASP A 43 -2.78 -14.07 -13.16
N ARG A 44 -3.71 -14.72 -13.86
CA ARG A 44 -3.41 -15.85 -14.74
C ARG A 44 -2.89 -15.44 -16.12
N TYR A 45 -2.79 -14.14 -16.44
CA TYR A 45 -2.54 -13.68 -17.82
C TYR A 45 -1.27 -12.86 -18.06
N ASN A 46 -0.50 -12.52 -17.02
CA ASN A 46 0.67 -11.62 -17.13
C ASN A 46 2.05 -12.30 -16.88
N GLY A 47 2.15 -13.63 -17.04
CA GLY A 47 3.44 -14.36 -16.93
C GLY A 47 3.87 -14.73 -15.51
N PHE A 48 3.03 -14.46 -14.52
CA PHE A 48 3.13 -14.94 -13.14
C PHE A 48 1.90 -15.80 -12.83
N ASP A 49 2.00 -16.86 -12.04
CA ASP A 49 0.84 -17.70 -11.68
C ASP A 49 0.26 -17.27 -10.32
N SER A 50 1.16 -17.03 -9.36
CA SER A 50 0.80 -16.49 -8.05
C SER A 50 1.90 -15.63 -7.42
N ARG A 51 1.49 -14.65 -6.62
CA ARG A 51 2.34 -13.80 -5.80
C ARG A 51 1.82 -13.78 -4.37
N SER A 52 2.60 -14.31 -3.45
CA SER A 52 2.34 -14.24 -2.01
C SER A 52 3.28 -13.22 -1.38
N VAL A 53 2.75 -12.30 -0.60
CA VAL A 53 3.53 -11.33 0.19
C VAL A 53 3.14 -11.50 1.64
N LEU A 54 4.11 -11.76 2.49
CA LEU A 54 3.94 -11.80 3.94
C LEU A 54 4.87 -10.75 4.54
N THR A 55 4.30 -9.74 5.20
CA THR A 55 5.05 -8.68 5.88
C THR A 55 4.67 -8.69 7.34
N THR A 56 5.63 -8.63 8.25
CA THR A 56 5.36 -8.46 9.67
C THR A 56 6.33 -7.46 10.25
N GLY A 57 5.92 -6.77 11.31
CA GLY A 57 6.77 -5.75 11.87
C GLY A 57 6.19 -5.10 13.09
N TYR A 58 6.89 -4.06 13.49
CA TYR A 58 6.58 -3.22 14.61
C TYR A 58 6.32 -1.81 14.14
N GLY A 59 5.26 -1.21 14.66
CA GLY A 59 4.91 0.17 14.44
C GLY A 59 4.82 0.94 15.74
N ARG A 60 5.22 2.19 15.67
CA ARG A 60 5.19 3.15 16.77
C ARG A 60 4.50 4.43 16.33
N GLN A 61 3.53 4.86 17.12
CA GLN A 61 2.94 6.18 17.05
C GLN A 61 3.87 7.14 17.81
N ILE A 62 4.60 7.95 17.05
CA ILE A 62 5.56 8.92 17.59
C ILE A 62 4.79 10.11 18.18
N MET A 63 3.82 10.62 17.44
CA MET A 63 3.01 11.77 17.85
C MET A 63 1.54 11.50 17.60
N THR A 64 0.71 11.78 18.60
CA THR A 64 -0.75 11.68 18.51
C THR A 64 -1.34 12.87 19.22
N THR A 65 -1.67 13.90 18.46
CA THR A 65 -2.41 15.07 18.93
C THR A 65 -3.67 15.21 18.09
N PRO A 66 -4.64 16.04 18.51
CA PRO A 66 -5.86 16.27 17.73
C PRO A 66 -5.59 16.77 16.31
N LEU A 67 -4.47 17.47 16.11
CA LEU A 67 -4.09 18.05 14.83
C LEU A 67 -3.03 17.23 14.09
N HIS A 68 -2.11 16.57 14.79
CA HIS A 68 -0.97 15.89 14.18
C HIS A 68 -0.88 14.42 14.61
N ASN A 69 -0.77 13.52 13.64
CA ASN A 69 -0.51 12.12 13.88
C ASN A 69 0.72 11.70 13.09
N LEU A 70 1.77 11.25 13.77
CA LEU A 70 2.95 10.67 13.15
C LEU A 70 3.10 9.23 13.60
N ARG A 71 3.11 8.32 12.63
CA ARG A 71 3.29 6.89 12.82
C ARG A 71 4.46 6.43 11.98
N VAL A 72 5.28 5.57 12.56
CA VAL A 72 6.38 4.92 11.85
C VAL A 72 6.24 3.42 12.06
N GLU A 73 6.42 2.65 11.03
CA GLU A 73 6.42 1.19 11.07
C GLU A 73 7.60 0.62 10.30
N PHE A 74 8.14 -0.48 10.78
CA PHE A 74 9.22 -1.18 10.13
C PHE A 74 9.14 -2.67 10.42
N GLY A 75 9.63 -3.48 9.51
CA GLY A 75 9.65 -4.92 9.71
C GLY A 75 10.07 -5.71 8.48
N PRO A 76 10.45 -6.98 8.68
CA PRO A 76 10.75 -7.88 7.58
C PRO A 76 9.47 -8.31 6.84
N GLY A 77 9.62 -8.54 5.54
CA GLY A 77 8.66 -9.25 4.74
C GLY A 77 9.33 -10.27 3.85
N VAL A 78 8.53 -11.11 3.23
CA VAL A 78 8.95 -12.06 2.22
C VAL A 78 7.92 -12.03 1.10
N ARG A 79 8.41 -12.01 -0.14
CA ARG A 79 7.60 -12.16 -1.33
C ARG A 79 7.99 -13.45 -2.02
N HIS A 80 7.00 -14.29 -2.25
CA HIS A 80 7.11 -15.47 -3.08
C HIS A 80 6.40 -15.22 -4.39
N ASP A 81 7.16 -15.16 -5.47
CA ASP A 81 6.68 -15.07 -6.84
C ASP A 81 6.85 -16.45 -7.50
N GLU A 82 5.75 -17.02 -8.03
CA GLU A 82 5.77 -18.27 -8.80
C GLU A 82 5.48 -17.94 -10.28
N PHE A 83 6.42 -18.31 -11.15
CA PHE A 83 6.36 -18.06 -12.58
C PHE A 83 5.86 -19.31 -13.32
N TYR A 84 5.16 -19.10 -14.44
CA TYR A 84 4.55 -20.16 -15.24
C TYR A 84 5.55 -21.20 -15.79
N GLU A 85 6.81 -20.81 -16.04
CA GLU A 85 7.88 -21.71 -16.52
C GLU A 85 8.55 -22.55 -15.40
N GLY A 86 7.97 -22.59 -14.20
CA GLY A 86 8.51 -23.40 -13.08
C GLY A 86 9.60 -22.72 -12.26
N GLY A 87 9.79 -21.41 -12.44
CA GLY A 87 10.68 -20.59 -11.61
C GLY A 87 10.00 -20.15 -10.31
N ARG A 88 10.66 -20.35 -9.17
CA ARG A 88 10.23 -19.78 -7.88
C ARG A 88 11.25 -18.74 -7.44
N ALA A 89 10.80 -17.51 -7.25
CA ALA A 89 11.62 -16.46 -6.66
C ALA A 89 11.10 -16.14 -5.27
N THR A 90 11.91 -16.47 -4.26
CA THR A 90 11.67 -16.02 -2.88
C THR A 90 12.57 -14.83 -2.62
N LYS A 91 11.98 -13.66 -2.40
CA LYS A 91 12.71 -12.44 -2.09
C LYS A 91 12.39 -11.99 -0.67
N ALA A 92 13.42 -11.85 0.16
CA ALA A 92 13.29 -11.17 1.43
C ALA A 92 13.10 -9.67 1.18
N LEU A 93 12.25 -9.04 1.96
CA LEU A 93 11.93 -7.62 1.93
C LEU A 93 12.20 -7.04 3.32
N ALA A 94 12.72 -5.84 3.39
CA ALA A 94 12.69 -5.01 4.59
C ALA A 94 11.76 -3.84 4.30
N TYR A 95 10.69 -3.75 5.06
CA TYR A 95 9.72 -2.66 5.00
C TYR A 95 10.05 -1.63 6.07
N ALA A 96 10.04 -0.37 5.68
CA ALA A 96 9.98 0.77 6.58
C ALA A 96 8.95 1.75 6.03
N GLY A 97 8.16 2.38 6.89
CA GLY A 97 7.10 3.28 6.51
C GLY A 97 6.91 4.35 7.56
N GLY A 98 6.72 5.59 7.13
CA GLY A 98 6.26 6.70 7.93
C GLY A 98 4.92 7.18 7.38
N ASN A 99 3.97 7.47 8.24
CA ASN A 99 2.75 8.14 7.86
C ASN A 99 2.54 9.34 8.79
N TYR A 100 2.49 10.51 8.18
CA TYR A 100 2.18 11.76 8.84
C TYR A 100 0.80 12.22 8.39
N THR A 101 -0.10 12.45 9.32
CA THR A 101 -1.43 13.01 9.07
C THR A 101 -1.56 14.33 9.82
N TYR A 102 -2.01 15.36 9.11
CA TYR A 102 -2.23 16.69 9.64
C TYR A 102 -3.65 17.16 9.32
N GLN A 103 -4.40 17.49 10.36
CA GLN A 103 -5.71 18.13 10.25
C GLN A 103 -5.48 19.62 10.01
N LEU A 104 -5.67 20.09 8.76
CA LEU A 104 -5.49 21.50 8.42
C LEU A 104 -6.65 22.34 8.96
N THR A 105 -7.86 21.83 8.79
CA THR A 105 -9.14 22.44 9.18
C THR A 105 -10.10 21.33 9.56
N ASP A 106 -11.26 21.64 10.15
CA ASP A 106 -12.26 20.61 10.55
C ASP A 106 -12.73 19.71 9.40
N ASN A 107 -12.60 20.18 8.16
CA ASN A 107 -13.02 19.48 6.96
C ASN A 107 -11.86 19.03 6.05
N THR A 108 -10.60 19.37 6.35
CA THR A 108 -9.45 19.04 5.50
C THR A 108 -8.37 18.30 6.26
N VAL A 109 -8.05 17.10 5.78
CA VAL A 109 -7.00 16.24 6.31
C VAL A 109 -5.94 16.03 5.25
N PHE A 110 -4.73 16.50 5.52
CA PHE A 110 -3.54 16.18 4.76
C PHE A 110 -2.91 14.91 5.33
N SER A 111 -2.39 14.06 4.47
CA SER A 111 -1.68 12.85 4.83
C SER A 111 -0.48 12.68 3.91
N GLU A 112 0.66 12.35 4.47
CA GLU A 112 1.89 12.09 3.76
C GLU A 112 2.46 10.76 4.28
N GLY A 113 2.39 9.75 3.42
CA GLY A 113 2.97 8.45 3.65
C GLY A 113 4.27 8.32 2.87
N VAL A 114 5.35 7.95 3.54
CA VAL A 114 6.57 7.51 2.88
C VAL A 114 6.78 6.05 3.25
N SER A 115 7.17 5.22 2.29
CA SER A 115 7.57 3.85 2.57
C SER A 115 8.74 3.43 1.71
N ALA A 116 9.57 2.57 2.27
CA ALA A 116 10.73 1.99 1.65
C ALA A 116 10.62 0.47 1.78
N LEU A 117 10.76 -0.21 0.66
CA LEU A 117 10.90 -1.66 0.58
C LEU A 117 12.30 -1.94 0.04
N ALA A 118 13.18 -2.45 0.88
CA ALA A 118 14.51 -2.88 0.47
C ALA A 118 14.52 -4.39 0.27
N ASN A 119 14.90 -4.85 -0.91
CA ASN A 119 15.28 -6.24 -1.16
C ASN A 119 16.66 -6.29 -1.86
N GLU A 120 16.83 -7.05 -2.93
CA GLU A 120 17.92 -6.92 -3.90
C GLU A 120 17.86 -5.59 -4.69
N GLU A 121 16.73 -4.90 -4.60
CA GLU A 121 16.32 -3.67 -5.25
C GLU A 121 15.58 -2.82 -4.19
N THR A 122 15.80 -1.51 -4.22
CA THR A 122 15.12 -0.59 -3.30
C THR A 122 13.95 0.07 -4.02
N THR A 123 12.77 -0.06 -3.44
CA THR A 123 11.56 0.66 -3.83
C THR A 123 11.26 1.71 -2.78
N LEU A 124 11.23 2.98 -3.19
CA LEU A 124 10.74 4.08 -2.37
C LEU A 124 9.38 4.49 -2.89
N ASN A 125 8.43 4.71 -1.98
CA ASN A 125 7.09 5.14 -2.31
C ASN A 125 6.75 6.34 -1.42
N SER A 126 6.26 7.40 -2.05
CA SER A 126 5.76 8.59 -1.38
C SER A 126 4.31 8.81 -1.83
N GLU A 127 3.38 8.77 -0.90
CA GLU A 127 1.96 9.03 -1.10
C GLU A 127 1.58 10.30 -0.35
N THR A 128 1.24 11.34 -1.08
CA THR A 128 0.61 12.55 -0.55
C THR A 128 -0.87 12.49 -0.83
N ALA A 129 -1.70 12.52 0.20
CA ALA A 129 -3.15 12.53 0.07
C ALA A 129 -3.76 13.74 0.79
N LEU A 130 -4.69 14.42 0.12
CA LEU A 130 -5.51 15.48 0.68
C LEU A 130 -6.96 15.03 0.64
N ASN A 131 -7.56 14.88 1.82
CA ASN A 131 -8.98 14.54 1.97
C ASN A 131 -9.73 15.79 2.40
N VAL A 132 -10.72 16.19 1.60
CA VAL A 132 -11.58 17.35 1.85
C VAL A 132 -13.01 16.85 2.00
N ALA A 133 -13.54 16.91 3.21
CA ALA A 133 -14.96 16.73 3.46
C ALA A 133 -15.70 17.98 2.94
N ILE A 134 -16.47 17.80 1.87
CA ILE A 134 -17.30 18.87 1.33
C ILE A 134 -18.53 19.01 2.22
N ASN A 135 -19.23 17.90 2.46
CA ASN A 135 -20.44 17.80 3.28
C ASN A 135 -20.44 16.48 4.06
N LYS A 136 -21.43 16.26 4.93
CA LYS A 136 -21.61 14.99 5.69
C LYS A 136 -21.65 13.73 4.81
N SER A 137 -22.05 13.86 3.54
CA SER A 137 -22.21 12.75 2.60
C SER A 137 -21.21 12.75 1.45
N PHE A 138 -20.37 13.79 1.32
CA PHE A 138 -19.44 13.95 0.20
C PHE A 138 -18.05 14.29 0.72
N ALA A 139 -17.07 13.47 0.35
CA ALA A 139 -15.66 13.75 0.57
C ALA A 139 -14.88 13.58 -0.73
N LEU A 140 -14.00 14.54 -1.01
CA LEU A 140 -13.04 14.47 -2.10
C LEU A 140 -11.69 13.99 -1.53
N ARG A 141 -11.11 12.95 -2.13
CA ARG A 141 -9.75 12.51 -1.86
C ARG A 141 -8.89 12.72 -3.09
N LEU A 142 -7.91 13.61 -2.98
CA LEU A 142 -6.83 13.78 -3.94
C LEU A 142 -5.63 13.00 -3.41
N ALA A 143 -5.14 12.01 -4.16
CA ALA A 143 -3.95 11.26 -3.80
C ALA A 143 -2.91 11.37 -4.92
N TYR A 144 -1.67 11.61 -4.55
CA TYR A 144 -0.52 11.69 -5.42
C TYR A 144 0.52 10.70 -4.91
N VAL A 145 0.78 9.65 -5.70
CA VAL A 145 1.72 8.58 -5.35
C VAL A 145 2.90 8.65 -6.31
N ALA A 146 4.10 8.83 -5.77
CA ALA A 146 5.36 8.72 -6.48
C ALA A 146 6.08 7.46 -6.01
N THR A 147 6.27 6.49 -6.90
CA THR A 147 7.03 5.27 -6.65
C THR A 147 8.33 5.33 -7.44
N TYR A 148 9.45 5.26 -6.72
CA TYR A 148 10.79 5.18 -7.28
C TYR A 148 11.32 3.75 -7.11
N ASN A 149 11.72 3.12 -8.20
CA ASN A 149 12.29 1.77 -8.22
C ASN A 149 13.71 1.81 -8.79
N THR A 150 14.68 1.26 -8.07
CA THR A 150 16.08 1.23 -8.54
C THR A 150 16.30 0.27 -9.71
N LYS A 151 15.51 -0.81 -9.83
CA LYS A 151 15.51 -1.71 -10.99
C LYS A 151 14.07 -1.94 -11.46
N PRO A 152 13.53 -1.09 -12.35
CA PRO A 152 12.22 -1.34 -12.91
C PRO A 152 12.27 -2.55 -13.88
N PRO A 153 11.17 -3.29 -14.08
CA PRO A 153 11.11 -4.34 -15.09
C PRO A 153 11.44 -3.76 -16.47
N ALA A 154 12.03 -4.57 -17.37
CA ALA A 154 12.51 -4.14 -18.69
C ALA A 154 11.45 -3.47 -19.59
N SER A 155 10.17 -3.59 -19.23
CA SER A 155 9.01 -2.96 -19.88
C SER A 155 8.73 -1.52 -19.43
N ALA A 156 9.43 -0.98 -18.43
CA ALA A 156 9.18 0.35 -17.89
C ALA A 156 10.25 1.37 -18.36
N PRO A 157 9.86 2.45 -19.07
CA PRO A 157 10.81 3.41 -19.65
C PRO A 157 11.43 4.39 -18.65
N LYS A 158 10.98 4.41 -17.38
CA LYS A 158 11.48 5.32 -16.34
C LYS A 158 11.56 4.62 -14.99
N ASN A 159 12.53 5.02 -14.16
CA ASN A 159 12.73 4.52 -12.80
C ASN A 159 11.69 5.08 -11.79
N THR A 160 10.84 6.01 -12.24
CA THR A 160 9.87 6.72 -11.39
C THR A 160 8.48 6.64 -12.02
N ASP A 161 7.55 6.03 -11.32
CA ASP A 161 6.13 6.01 -11.64
C ASP A 161 5.40 7.02 -10.76
N THR A 162 4.69 7.96 -11.37
CA THR A 162 3.84 8.91 -10.66
C THR A 162 2.39 8.66 -11.02
N THR A 163 1.54 8.60 -10.01
CA THR A 163 0.10 8.36 -10.15
C THR A 163 -0.66 9.43 -9.40
N THR A 164 -1.46 10.20 -10.13
CA THR A 164 -2.42 11.14 -9.54
C THR A 164 -3.80 10.51 -9.58
N SER A 165 -4.46 10.41 -8.44
CA SER A 165 -5.80 9.86 -8.29
C SER A 165 -6.72 10.89 -7.65
N VAL A 166 -7.89 11.07 -8.25
CA VAL A 166 -8.97 11.87 -7.68
C VAL A 166 -10.13 10.92 -7.41
N THR A 167 -10.53 10.80 -6.15
CA THR A 167 -11.63 9.93 -5.74
C THR A 167 -12.71 10.77 -5.07
N LEU A 168 -13.93 10.65 -5.54
CA LEU A 168 -15.10 11.20 -4.86
C LEU A 168 -15.76 10.07 -4.06
N VAL A 169 -15.80 10.24 -2.74
CA VAL A 169 -16.44 9.30 -1.81
C VAL A 169 -17.82 9.85 -1.46
N TYR A 170 -18.85 9.02 -1.65
CA TYR A 170 -20.23 9.32 -1.31
C TYR A 170 -20.74 8.34 -0.27
N GLY A 171 -21.34 8.88 0.80
CA GLY A 171 -21.92 8.10 1.90
C GLY A 171 -20.91 7.80 3.01
N LEU A 172 -21.20 8.35 4.19
CA LEU A 172 -20.51 8.09 5.46
C LEU A 172 -21.55 7.70 6.49
#